data_AF-A0A966N8I8-F1
#
_entry.id   AF-A0A966N8I8-F1
#
_cell.length_a   1.000
_cell.length_b   1.000
_cell.length_c   1.000
_cell.angle_alpha   90.00
_cell.angle_beta   90.00
_cell.angle_gamma   90.00
#
_symmetry.space_group_name_H-M   'P 1'
#
loop_
_entity.id
_entity.type
_entity.pdbx_description
1 polymer ?
#
loop_
_entity_poly.entity_id
_entity_poly.type
_entity_poly.pdbx_seq_one_letter_code
_entity_poly.pdbx_strand_id
1 'polypeptide(L)'
;MYNSKLKNFLSISITVYFVTVVVFSFWSGLTQQSPQAWVGSLAYLPHGCKVIFICFFGYRAVPALFLAEYTGQLLEWPNTDMTYMYVGSITSILSVLIAAELIKWTQIASFKPSDIFLKVNFINYKFIVFVIILSALFNSIFTNLVLSQLNQIPINVGVIARFYVGDIIGSSIFILFAIIAFKLQTKLMLTQENK
;
A
#
# COMPACT_ATOMS: atom_id res chain seq x y z
N MET A 1 -17.46 26.33 2.33
CA MET A 1 -16.70 25.54 1.33
C MET A 1 -15.35 25.01 1.84
N TYR A 2 -14.59 25.75 2.66
CA TYR A 2 -13.32 25.25 3.26
C TYR A 2 -13.50 24.02 4.17
N ASN A 3 -14.58 24.01 4.97
CA ASN A 3 -14.88 22.96 5.94
C ASN A 3 -15.13 21.58 5.31
N SER A 4 -15.64 21.51 4.07
CA SER A 4 -15.89 20.23 3.39
C SER A 4 -14.62 19.57 2.83
N LYS A 5 -13.66 20.36 2.35
CA LYS A 5 -12.35 19.85 1.89
C LYS A 5 -11.53 19.30 3.05
N LEU A 6 -11.51 20.01 4.18
CA LEU A 6 -10.83 19.57 5.39
C LEU A 6 -11.47 18.29 5.95
N LYS A 7 -12.80 18.26 6.07
CA LYS A 7 -13.54 17.06 6.51
C LYS A 7 -13.24 15.84 5.62
N ASN A 8 -13.20 16.04 4.30
CA ASN A 8 -12.85 14.97 3.37
C ASN A 8 -11.40 14.48 3.55
N PHE A 9 -10.45 15.41 3.66
CA PHE A 9 -9.05 15.06 3.92
C PHE A 9 -8.89 14.27 5.23
N LEU A 10 -9.52 14.71 6.32
CA LEU A 10 -9.49 14.00 7.60
C LEU A 10 -10.12 12.62 7.50
N SER A 11 -11.26 12.49 6.81
CA SER A 11 -11.92 11.20 6.57
C SER A 11 -11.03 10.22 5.81
N ILE A 12 -10.35 10.69 4.76
CA ILE A 12 -9.37 9.89 4.00
C ILE A 12 -8.22 9.50 4.93
N SER A 13 -7.62 10.46 5.63
CA SER A 13 -6.45 10.21 6.48
C SER A 13 -6.75 9.20 7.58
N ILE A 14 -7.89 9.32 8.28
CA ILE A 14 -8.31 8.36 9.32
C ILE A 14 -8.48 6.97 8.71
N THR A 15 -9.20 6.86 7.59
CA THR A 15 -9.44 5.56 6.93
C THR A 15 -8.14 4.90 6.49
N VAL A 16 -7.30 5.65 5.77
CA VAL A 16 -6.01 5.18 5.26
C VAL A 16 -5.11 4.75 6.41
N TYR A 17 -5.04 5.54 7.48
CA TYR A 17 -4.20 5.26 8.64
C TYR A 17 -4.61 3.95 9.31
N PHE A 18 -5.86 3.84 9.77
CA PHE A 18 -6.29 2.68 10.54
C PHE A 18 -6.27 1.39 9.71
N VAL A 19 -6.75 1.43 8.47
CA VAL A 19 -6.72 0.24 7.60
C VAL A 19 -5.27 -0.22 7.37
N THR A 20 -4.36 0.71 7.10
CA THR A 20 -2.95 0.37 6.84
C THR A 20 -2.27 -0.18 8.10
N VAL A 21 -2.51 0.39 9.29
CA VAL A 21 -1.97 -0.14 10.56
C VAL A 21 -2.48 -1.55 10.81
N VAL A 22 -3.79 -1.81 10.66
CA VAL A 22 -4.35 -3.15 10.86
C VAL A 22 -3.74 -4.16 9.89
N VAL A 23 -3.60 -3.79 8.60
CA VAL A 23 -2.99 -4.67 7.59
C VAL A 23 -1.51 -4.92 7.89
N PHE A 24 -0.78 -3.89 8.32
CA PHE A 24 0.62 -4.01 8.70
C PHE A 24 0.78 -4.98 9.87
N SER A 25 0.02 -4.80 10.95
CA SER A 25 0.10 -5.68 12.11
C SER A 25 -0.35 -7.09 11.82
N PHE A 26 -1.38 -7.27 10.99
CA PHE A 26 -1.78 -8.61 10.55
C PHE A 26 -0.67 -9.31 9.76
N TRP A 27 -0.07 -8.62 8.78
CA TRP A 27 1.05 -9.16 8.01
C TRP A 27 2.26 -9.45 8.91
N SER A 28 2.61 -8.54 9.81
CA SER A 28 3.73 -8.71 10.73
C SER A 28 3.52 -9.92 11.65
N GLY A 29 2.34 -10.05 12.25
CA GLY A 29 1.99 -11.18 13.11
C GLY A 29 2.06 -12.54 12.41
N LEU A 30 1.76 -12.62 11.11
CA LEU A 30 1.94 -13.84 10.32
C LEU A 30 3.42 -14.15 10.04
N THR A 31 4.24 -13.12 9.84
CA THR A 31 5.61 -13.28 9.36
C THR A 31 6.60 -13.49 10.50
N GLN A 32 6.35 -12.90 11.67
CA GLN A 32 7.14 -13.11 12.88
C GLN A 32 7.01 -14.53 13.47
N GLN A 33 5.98 -15.28 13.12
CA GLN A 33 5.84 -16.70 13.50
C GLN A 33 6.85 -17.62 12.78
N SER A 34 7.41 -17.15 11.66
CA SER A 34 8.39 -17.91 10.91
C SER A 34 9.80 -17.69 11.48
N PRO A 35 10.60 -18.75 11.67
CA PRO A 35 12.01 -18.60 12.03
C PRO A 35 12.85 -18.00 10.89
N GLN A 36 12.30 -17.96 9.68
CA GLN A 36 12.96 -17.46 8.49
C GLN A 36 12.61 -15.99 8.26
N ALA A 37 13.57 -15.10 8.50
CA ALA A 37 13.41 -13.64 8.39
C ALA A 37 12.95 -13.16 7.00
N TRP A 38 13.16 -13.96 5.95
CA TRP A 38 12.78 -13.61 4.59
C TRP A 38 11.31 -13.87 4.26
N VAL A 39 10.55 -14.59 5.10
CA VAL A 39 9.15 -14.94 4.82
C VAL A 39 8.27 -13.70 4.64
N GLY A 40 8.56 -12.61 5.37
CA GLY A 40 7.84 -11.35 5.22
C GLY A 40 7.85 -10.79 3.80
N SER A 41 8.96 -11.00 3.08
CA SER A 41 9.11 -10.50 1.70
C SER A 41 8.40 -11.33 0.64
N LEU A 42 7.75 -12.46 0.98
CA LEU A 42 7.02 -13.30 0.01
C LEU A 42 5.61 -12.80 -0.30
N ALA A 43 5.02 -12.02 0.60
CA ALA A 43 3.69 -11.46 0.45
C ALA A 43 3.57 -10.21 1.31
N TYR A 44 4.11 -9.08 0.84
CA TYR A 44 4.10 -7.83 1.60
C TYR A 44 2.77 -7.09 1.41
N LEU A 45 1.79 -7.37 2.27
CA LEU A 45 0.45 -6.78 2.20
C LEU A 45 0.43 -5.24 2.32
N PRO A 46 1.26 -4.58 3.15
CA PRO A 46 1.30 -3.12 3.23
C PRO A 46 1.59 -2.41 1.90
N HIS A 47 2.29 -3.06 0.95
CA HIS A 47 2.44 -2.53 -0.41
C HIS A 47 1.10 -2.33 -1.10
N GLY A 48 0.17 -3.27 -0.94
CA GLY A 48 -1.19 -3.19 -1.46
C GLY A 48 -1.96 -1.99 -0.93
N CYS A 49 -1.80 -1.66 0.36
CA CYS A 49 -2.42 -0.47 0.96
C CYS A 49 -1.93 0.80 0.27
N LYS A 50 -0.61 0.95 0.09
CA LYS A 50 -0.04 2.10 -0.63
C LYS A 50 -0.61 2.20 -2.03
N VAL A 51 -0.58 1.10 -2.80
CA VAL A 51 -1.07 1.08 -4.19
C VAL A 51 -2.53 1.55 -4.25
N ILE A 52 -3.41 0.94 -3.46
CA ILE A 52 -4.84 1.28 -3.48
C ILE A 52 -5.05 2.73 -3.03
N PHE A 53 -4.54 3.10 -1.87
CA PHE A 53 -4.83 4.43 -1.34
C PHE A 53 -4.22 5.55 -2.18
N ILE A 54 -3.05 5.34 -2.80
CA ILE A 54 -2.50 6.29 -3.77
C ILE A 54 -3.31 6.32 -5.07
N CYS A 55 -3.75 5.18 -5.60
CA CYS A 55 -4.56 5.15 -6.82
C CYS A 55 -5.91 5.87 -6.64
N PHE A 56 -6.55 5.74 -5.48
CA PHE A 56 -7.87 6.31 -5.23
C PHE A 56 -7.83 7.73 -4.67
N PHE A 57 -6.87 8.04 -3.78
CA PHE A 57 -6.84 9.33 -3.08
C PHE A 57 -5.66 10.23 -3.48
N GLY A 58 -4.71 9.71 -4.25
CA GLY A 58 -3.52 10.42 -4.71
C GLY A 58 -2.63 10.85 -3.56
N TYR A 59 -2.01 12.03 -3.70
CA TYR A 59 -1.13 12.62 -2.70
C TYR A 59 -1.78 12.82 -1.32
N ARG A 60 -3.12 12.87 -1.24
CA ARG A 60 -3.84 13.02 0.04
C ARG A 60 -3.66 11.82 0.97
N ALA A 61 -3.41 10.62 0.44
CA ALA A 61 -3.18 9.42 1.26
C ALA A 61 -1.77 9.38 1.87
N VAL A 62 -0.81 10.09 1.27
CA VAL A 62 0.63 9.95 1.59
C VAL A 62 0.94 10.23 3.07
N PRO A 63 0.45 11.31 3.71
CA PRO A 63 0.76 11.56 5.12
C PRO A 63 0.26 10.44 6.03
N ALA A 64 -0.96 9.95 5.78
CA ALA A 64 -1.56 8.87 6.56
C ALA A 64 -0.86 7.53 6.34
N LEU A 65 -0.44 7.22 5.10
CA LEU A 65 0.35 6.04 4.78
C LEU A 65 1.70 6.05 5.52
N PHE A 66 2.41 7.17 5.48
CA PHE A 66 3.69 7.30 6.18
C PHE A 66 3.51 7.13 7.69
N LEU A 67 2.53 7.81 8.29
CA LEU A 67 2.24 7.66 9.72
C LEU A 67 1.82 6.24 10.10
N ALA A 68 1.08 5.55 9.24
CA ALA A 68 0.69 4.17 9.47
C ALA A 68 1.88 3.21 9.44
N GLU A 69 2.78 3.35 8.46
CA GLU A 69 4.00 2.53 8.42
C GLU A 69 4.93 2.83 9.58
N TYR A 70 5.07 4.10 9.95
CA TYR A 70 5.80 4.51 11.15
C TYR A 70 5.23 3.85 12.42
N THR A 71 3.91 3.92 12.59
CA THR A 71 3.23 3.29 13.73
C THR A 71 3.40 1.76 13.70
N GLY A 72 3.23 1.13 12.53
CA GLY A 72 3.41 -0.30 12.36
C GLY A 72 4.82 -0.75 12.74
N GLN A 73 5.85 -0.04 12.29
CA GLN A 73 7.23 -0.34 12.67
C GLN A 73 7.47 -0.24 14.19
N LEU A 74 6.91 0.78 14.85
CA LEU A 74 7.02 0.96 16.30
C LEU A 74 6.31 -0.14 17.11
N LEU A 75 5.15 -0.60 16.63
CA LEU A 75 4.37 -1.64 17.31
C LEU A 75 5.05 -3.00 17.20
N GLU A 76 5.62 -3.30 16.04
CA GLU A 76 6.13 -4.64 15.71
C GLU A 76 7.58 -4.84 16.16
N TRP A 77 8.38 -3.77 16.16
CA TRP A 77 9.76 -3.80 16.64
C TRP A 77 10.00 -2.70 17.69
N PRO A 78 9.34 -2.81 18.86
CA PRO A 78 9.54 -1.85 19.94
C PRO A 78 10.99 -1.94 20.44
N ASN A 79 11.62 -0.78 20.65
CA ASN A 79 12.98 -0.64 21.19
C ASN A 79 14.12 -1.00 20.24
N THR A 80 13.89 -1.07 18.92
CA THR A 80 14.97 -1.19 17.93
C THR A 80 15.27 0.16 17.28
N ASP A 81 16.55 0.56 17.22
CA ASP A 81 16.97 1.72 16.42
C ASP A 81 17.00 1.34 14.94
N MET A 82 15.83 1.45 14.32
CA MET A 82 15.60 1.11 12.92
C MET A 82 15.24 2.36 12.13
N THR A 83 15.90 3.48 12.44
CA THR A 83 15.66 4.79 11.81
C THR A 83 15.76 4.72 10.27
N TYR A 84 16.59 3.82 9.75
CA TYR A 84 16.71 3.56 8.31
C TYR A 84 15.43 2.98 7.67
N MET A 85 14.56 2.31 8.44
CA MET A 85 13.26 1.82 7.95
C MET A 85 12.29 2.96 7.63
N TYR A 86 12.41 4.12 8.28
CA TYR A 86 11.61 5.30 7.93
C TYR A 86 11.99 5.85 6.55
N VAL A 87 13.28 5.84 6.23
CA VAL A 87 13.75 6.20 4.88
C VAL A 87 13.26 5.15 3.88
N GLY A 88 13.27 3.87 4.26
CA GLY A 88 12.67 2.79 3.48
C GLY A 88 11.18 3.01 3.17
N SER A 89 10.39 3.42 4.17
CA SER A 89 8.97 3.77 3.99
C SER A 89 8.77 4.93 3.01
N ILE A 90 9.61 5.98 3.10
CA ILE A 90 9.56 7.11 2.16
C ILE A 90 9.84 6.62 0.73
N THR A 91 10.92 5.88 0.52
CA THR A 91 11.28 5.34 -0.80
C THR A 91 10.21 4.40 -1.35
N SER A 92 9.58 3.62 -0.47
CA SER A 92 8.50 2.71 -0.84
C SER A 92 7.24 3.45 -1.27
N ILE A 93 6.83 4.49 -0.55
CA ILE A 93 5.70 5.35 -0.94
C ILE A 93 6.01 6.08 -2.25
N LEU A 94 7.23 6.62 -2.41
CA LEU A 94 7.67 7.27 -3.66
C LEU A 94 7.62 6.32 -4.84
N SER A 95 8.01 5.06 -4.66
CA SER A 95 7.94 4.02 -5.71
C SER A 95 6.53 3.85 -6.24
N VAL A 96 5.52 3.89 -5.36
CA VAL A 96 4.11 3.81 -5.77
C VAL A 96 3.63 5.11 -6.42
N LEU A 97 4.01 6.28 -5.90
CA LEU A 97 3.66 7.57 -6.49
C LEU A 97 4.21 7.72 -7.91
N ILE A 98 5.50 7.43 -8.10
CA ILE A 98 6.18 7.51 -9.40
C ILE A 98 5.54 6.52 -10.37
N ALA A 99 5.29 5.28 -9.96
CA ALA A 99 4.61 4.31 -10.81
C ALA A 99 3.20 4.79 -11.22
N ALA A 100 2.40 5.28 -10.27
CA ALA A 100 1.07 5.80 -10.56
C ALA A 100 1.11 7.00 -11.52
N GLU A 101 2.08 7.90 -11.37
CA GLU A 101 2.19 9.07 -12.24
C GLU A 101 2.69 8.71 -13.65
N LEU A 102 3.67 7.81 -13.76
CA LEU A 102 4.13 7.30 -15.05
C LEU A 102 3.01 6.61 -15.83
N ILE A 103 2.23 5.74 -15.18
CA ILE A 103 1.10 5.06 -15.86
C ILE A 103 0.04 6.08 -16.30
N LYS A 104 -0.26 7.13 -15.52
CA LYS A 104 -1.16 8.21 -15.96
C LYS A 104 -0.63 8.92 -17.21
N TRP A 105 0.67 9.21 -17.25
CA TRP A 105 1.29 9.92 -18.38
C TRP A 105 1.28 9.10 -19.66
N THR A 106 1.32 7.76 -19.57
CA THR A 106 1.28 6.89 -20.75
C THR A 106 -0.06 6.86 -21.50
N GLN A 107 -1.09 7.63 -21.07
CA GLN A 107 -2.43 7.68 -21.68
C GLN A 107 -3.17 6.32 -21.76
N ILE A 108 -2.62 5.25 -21.16
CA ILE A 108 -3.18 3.88 -21.20
C ILE A 108 -4.54 3.77 -20.49
N ALA A 109 -4.94 4.76 -19.69
CA ALA A 109 -6.22 4.77 -19.00
C ALA A 109 -6.92 6.12 -19.22
N SER A 110 -8.12 6.08 -19.78
CA SER A 110 -9.06 7.22 -19.89
C SER A 110 -9.52 7.68 -18.50
N PHE A 111 -8.62 8.26 -17.69
CA PHE A 111 -8.81 8.55 -16.28
C PHE A 111 -9.46 9.92 -16.07
N LYS A 112 -10.67 9.97 -15.49
CA LYS A 112 -11.31 11.23 -15.07
C LYS A 112 -11.13 11.44 -13.55
N PRO A 113 -10.53 12.56 -13.11
CA PRO A 113 -10.32 12.87 -11.69
C PRO A 113 -11.60 12.98 -10.83
N SER A 114 -12.79 12.96 -11.44
CA SER A 114 -14.09 13.06 -10.75
C SER A 114 -14.52 11.77 -10.04
N ASP A 115 -13.82 10.65 -10.26
CA ASP A 115 -14.16 9.35 -9.66
C ASP A 115 -13.65 9.20 -8.20
N ILE A 116 -13.34 10.31 -7.52
CA ILE A 116 -12.81 10.35 -6.14
C ILE A 116 -13.77 9.72 -5.09
N PHE A 117 -15.00 9.39 -5.48
CA PHE A 117 -15.94 8.58 -4.70
C PHE A 117 -16.14 7.20 -5.34
N LEU A 118 -15.08 6.42 -5.52
CA LEU A 118 -15.18 5.13 -6.20
C LEU A 118 -15.69 4.03 -5.26
N LYS A 119 -16.94 3.62 -5.49
CA LYS A 119 -17.25 2.19 -5.64
C LYS A 119 -16.16 1.56 -6.49
N VAL A 120 -15.54 0.47 -6.04
CA VAL A 120 -14.63 -0.33 -6.88
C VAL A 120 -15.32 -0.61 -8.21
N ASN A 121 -14.84 0.00 -9.29
CA ASN A 121 -15.37 -0.22 -10.63
C ASN A 121 -14.32 -0.97 -11.46
N PHE A 122 -14.75 -2.07 -12.09
CA PHE A 122 -13.98 -2.91 -13.00
C PHE A 122 -13.48 -2.19 -14.26
N ILE A 123 -13.70 -0.89 -14.42
CA ILE A 123 -13.16 -0.09 -15.54
C ILE A 123 -11.67 0.26 -15.34
N ASN A 124 -11.21 0.50 -14.11
CA ASN A 124 -9.83 0.96 -13.83
C ASN A 124 -8.87 -0.13 -13.29
N TYR A 125 -9.27 -1.40 -13.36
CA TYR A 125 -8.44 -2.50 -12.83
C TYR A 125 -7.09 -2.63 -13.56
N LYS A 126 -7.03 -2.36 -14.87
CA LYS A 126 -5.79 -2.40 -15.66
C LYS A 126 -4.78 -1.37 -15.13
N PHE A 127 -5.24 -0.15 -14.84
CA PHE A 127 -4.41 0.89 -14.23
C PHE A 127 -3.81 0.40 -12.92
N ILE A 128 -4.64 -0.12 -12.01
CA ILE A 128 -4.18 -0.62 -10.71
C ILE A 128 -3.17 -1.76 -10.90
N VAL A 129 -3.43 -2.73 -11.79
CA VAL A 129 -2.51 -3.84 -12.08
C VAL A 129 -1.16 -3.33 -12.57
N PHE A 130 -1.13 -2.38 -13.50
CA PHE A 130 0.13 -1.79 -13.97
C PHE A 130 0.86 -1.03 -12.86
N VAL A 131 0.14 -0.31 -12.00
CA VAL A 131 0.74 0.35 -10.83
C VAL A 131 1.32 -0.67 -9.87
N ILE A 132 0.65 -1.80 -9.60
CA ILE A 132 1.21 -2.89 -8.76
C ILE A 132 2.54 -3.35 -9.33
N ILE A 133 2.57 -3.74 -10.61
CA ILE A 133 3.76 -4.30 -11.26
C ILE A 133 4.90 -3.29 -11.25
N LEU A 134 4.65 -2.06 -11.71
CA LEU A 134 5.69 -1.05 -11.83
C LEU A 134 6.18 -0.55 -10.47
N SER A 135 5.28 -0.35 -9.52
CA SER A 135 5.65 0.07 -8.16
C SER A 135 6.38 -1.03 -7.40
N ALA A 136 6.03 -2.30 -7.59
CA ALA A 136 6.78 -3.43 -7.02
C ALA A 136 8.20 -3.46 -7.57
N LEU A 137 8.39 -3.20 -8.88
CA LEU A 137 9.72 -3.15 -9.48
C LEU A 137 10.55 -2.01 -8.85
N PHE A 138 10.00 -0.80 -8.80
CA PHE A 138 10.67 0.34 -8.17
C PHE A 138 10.94 0.11 -6.68
N ASN A 139 9.97 -0.41 -5.93
CA ASN A 139 10.13 -0.68 -4.51
C ASN A 139 11.22 -1.74 -4.27
N SER A 140 11.19 -2.84 -5.02
CA SER A 140 12.17 -3.92 -4.90
C SER A 140 13.60 -3.47 -5.20
N ILE A 141 13.79 -2.50 -6.10
CA ILE A 141 15.11 -1.95 -6.44
C ILE A 141 15.49 -0.84 -5.47
N PHE A 142 14.72 0.25 -5.42
CA PHE A 142 15.13 1.48 -4.74
C PHE A 142 15.05 1.35 -3.22
N THR A 143 13.99 0.76 -2.68
CA THR A 143 13.86 0.60 -1.23
C THR A 143 14.94 -0.32 -0.70
N ASN A 144 15.18 -1.46 -1.36
CA ASN A 144 16.27 -2.36 -0.96
C ASN A 144 17.65 -1.74 -1.15
N LEU A 145 17.86 -0.93 -2.19
CA LEU A 145 19.12 -0.21 -2.37
C LEU A 145 19.36 0.78 -1.22
N VAL A 146 18.36 1.60 -0.87
CA VAL A 146 18.45 2.55 0.24
C VAL A 146 18.69 1.84 1.57
N LEU A 147 17.93 0.77 1.85
CA LEU A 147 18.11 -0.03 3.06
C LEU A 147 19.49 -0.69 3.12
N SER A 148 19.99 -1.18 1.98
CA SER A 148 21.34 -1.76 1.86
C SER A 148 22.43 -0.75 2.21
N GLN A 149 22.32 0.47 1.67
CA GLN A 149 23.31 1.53 1.92
C GLN A 149 23.26 2.03 3.36
N LEU A 150 22.06 2.18 3.94
CA LEU A 150 21.92 2.68 5.31
C LEU A 150 22.26 1.63 6.37
N ASN A 151 21.96 0.36 6.10
CA ASN A 151 22.18 -0.74 7.04
C ASN A 151 23.49 -1.50 6.78
N GLN A 152 24.27 -1.12 5.75
CA GLN A 152 25.54 -1.76 5.36
C GLN A 152 25.41 -3.27 5.10
N ILE A 153 24.24 -3.73 4.65
CA ILE A 153 23.99 -5.14 4.30
C ILE A 153 23.94 -5.25 2.78
N PRO A 154 24.82 -6.06 2.14
CA PRO A 154 24.82 -6.22 0.70
C PRO A 154 23.53 -6.91 0.23
N ILE A 155 22.94 -6.40 -0.85
CA ILE A 155 21.78 -6.99 -1.51
C ILE A 155 22.21 -7.80 -2.72
N ASN A 156 21.57 -8.96 -2.91
CA ASN A 156 21.73 -9.77 -4.11
C ASN A 156 20.46 -9.76 -4.97
N VAL A 157 20.58 -10.22 -6.22
CA VAL A 157 19.46 -10.26 -7.17
C VAL A 157 18.30 -11.12 -6.67
N GLY A 158 18.58 -12.19 -5.91
CA GLY A 158 17.56 -13.04 -5.31
C GLY A 158 16.67 -12.30 -4.29
N VAL A 159 17.25 -11.38 -3.51
CA VAL A 159 16.49 -10.52 -2.59
C VAL A 159 15.56 -9.60 -3.38
N ILE A 160 16.08 -8.90 -4.39
CA ILE A 160 15.27 -8.00 -5.24
C ILE A 160 14.12 -8.78 -5.89
N ALA A 161 14.40 -9.92 -6.51
CA ALA A 161 13.39 -10.75 -7.17
C ALA A 161 12.30 -11.21 -6.20
N ARG A 162 12.68 -11.61 -4.98
CA ARG A 162 11.74 -12.05 -3.95
C ARG A 162 10.82 -10.91 -3.50
N PHE A 163 11.38 -9.74 -3.19
CA PHE A 163 10.59 -8.56 -2.83
C PHE A 163 9.66 -8.12 -3.97
N TYR A 164 10.15 -8.14 -5.22
CA TYR A 164 9.33 -7.84 -6.39
C TYR A 164 8.10 -8.74 -6.50
N VAL A 165 8.31 -10.06 -6.43
CA VAL A 165 7.22 -11.03 -6.48
C VAL A 165 6.29 -10.89 -5.27
N GLY A 166 6.85 -10.70 -4.07
CA GLY A 166 6.06 -10.60 -2.86
C GLY A 166 5.24 -9.33 -2.74
N ASP A 167 5.70 -8.21 -3.31
CA ASP A 167 4.93 -6.98 -3.42
C ASP A 167 3.73 -7.16 -4.35
N ILE A 168 3.90 -7.87 -5.48
CA ILE A 168 2.82 -8.20 -6.40
C ILE A 168 1.79 -9.12 -5.73
N ILE A 169 2.26 -10.20 -5.09
CA ILE A 169 1.39 -11.16 -4.39
C ILE A 169 0.65 -10.47 -3.24
N GLY A 170 1.38 -9.76 -2.37
CA GLY A 170 0.82 -9.07 -1.22
C GLY A 170 -0.22 -8.02 -1.62
N SER A 171 0.07 -7.25 -2.67
CA SER A 171 -0.90 -6.28 -3.21
C SER A 171 -2.14 -6.97 -3.78
N SER A 172 -1.96 -8.05 -4.53
CA SER A 172 -3.07 -8.80 -5.13
C SER A 172 -3.99 -9.41 -4.06
N ILE A 173 -3.41 -10.00 -3.01
CA ILE A 173 -4.15 -10.56 -1.88
C ILE A 173 -4.94 -9.47 -1.16
N PHE A 174 -4.30 -8.34 -0.83
CA PHE A 174 -4.97 -7.22 -0.17
C PHE A 174 -6.15 -6.68 -0.99
N ILE A 175 -5.96 -6.51 -2.30
CA ILE A 175 -7.00 -5.99 -3.19
C ILE A 175 -8.17 -6.97 -3.30
N LEU A 176 -7.90 -8.27 -3.45
CA LEU A 176 -8.94 -9.29 -3.47
C LEU A 176 -9.74 -9.28 -2.16
N PHE A 177 -9.06 -9.20 -1.03
CA PHE A 177 -9.70 -9.07 0.28
C PHE A 177 -10.59 -7.82 0.35
N ALA A 178 -10.08 -6.65 -0.07
CA ALA A 178 -10.83 -5.41 -0.08
C ALA A 178 -12.10 -5.53 -0.95
N ILE A 179 -11.99 -6.12 -2.15
CA ILE A 179 -13.14 -6.35 -3.05
C ILE A 179 -14.20 -7.22 -2.38
N ILE A 180 -13.79 -8.31 -1.73
CA ILE A 180 -14.71 -9.22 -1.03
C ILE A 180 -15.39 -8.49 0.14
N ALA A 181 -14.63 -7.75 0.95
CA ALA A 181 -15.15 -6.98 2.07
C ALA A 181 -16.19 -5.94 1.62
N PHE A 182 -15.89 -5.17 0.56
CA PHE A 182 -16.82 -4.18 0.02
C PHE A 182 -18.09 -4.82 -0.55
N LYS A 183 -17.97 -5.95 -1.25
CA LYS A 183 -19.13 -6.69 -1.77
C LYS A 183 -20.04 -7.19 -0.64
N LEU A 184 -19.44 -7.76 0.42
CA LEU A 184 -20.18 -8.23 1.58
C LEU A 184 -20.90 -7.09 2.29
N GLN A 185 -20.21 -5.98 2.53
CA GLN A 185 -20.79 -4.79 3.16
C GLN A 185 -21.98 -4.24 2.36
N THR A 186 -21.84 -4.15 1.03
CA THR A 186 -22.92 -3.68 0.14
C THR A 186 -24.15 -4.61 0.23
N LYS A 187 -23.93 -5.93 0.21
CA LYS A 187 -25.01 -6.91 0.35
C LYS A 187 -25.73 -6.78 1.69
N LEU A 188 -24.99 -6.55 2.78
CA LEU A 188 -25.56 -6.35 4.11
C LEU A 188 -26.42 -5.08 4.17
N MET A 189 -25.97 -3.95 3.61
CA MET A 189 -26.76 -2.71 3.56
C MET A 189 -28.09 -2.91 2.81
N LEU A 190 -28.04 -3.53 1.62
CA LEU A 190 -29.24 -3.81 0.84
C LEU A 190 -30.21 -4.76 1.55
N THR A 191 -29.71 -5.65 2.42
CA THR A 191 -30.56 -6.55 3.20
C THR A 191 -31.26 -5.82 4.36
N GLN A 192 -30.66 -4.76 4.89
CA GLN A 192 -31.25 -3.93 5.96
C GLN A 192 -32.30 -2.96 5.41
N GLU A 193 -32.12 -2.43 4.20
CA GLU A 193 -33.10 -1.52 3.55
C GLU A 193 -34.39 -2.24 3.10
N ASN A 194 -34.35 -3.57 2.96
CA ASN A 194 -35.50 -4.40 2.57
C ASN A 194 -36.26 -5.02 3.76
N LYS A 195 -35.95 -4.59 5.00
CA LYS A 195 -36.66 -4.95 6.23
C LYS A 195 -37.35 -3.73 6.82
#